data_AF-A0AAV4GI00-F1
#
_entry.id   AF-A0AAV4GI00-F1
#
_cell.length_a   1.000
_cell.length_b   1.000
_cell.length_c   1.000
_cell.angle_alpha   90.00
_cell.angle_beta   90.00
_cell.angle_gamma   90.00
#
_symmetry.space_group_name_H-M   'P 1'
#
loop_
_entity.id
_entity.type
_entity.pdbx_description
1 polymer ?
#
loop_
_entity_poly.entity_id
_entity_poly.type
_entity_poly.pdbx_seq_one_letter_code
_entity_poly.pdbx_strand_id
1 'polypeptide(L)'
;MITTATTKTRQTKRTSRYCLVVVVVVVVVVVVVVVVVIVVVVVVVVVVTVVEIAVAVLVIVVVVIVIVVVVVVVVVVVVVVVVVVVVVVVVVVVVVVVLVVEGGGGVVVALVVLIIVVLVIVVVVVVVVVKVAVVVVAVVVVVVVVVAVVVVTVSRFRYQIKQKLTALTVTFTTDKFQELKYNFSHYLQHHETQWNQRTKQQEINFSLAS
;
A
#
# COMPACT_ATOMS: atom_id res chain seq x y z
N MET A 1 87.59 30.88 0.63
CA MET A 1 86.39 31.09 1.45
C MET A 1 85.25 30.39 0.73
N ILE A 2 84.72 29.34 1.34
CA ILE A 2 84.12 28.20 0.64
C ILE A 2 82.59 28.32 0.58
N THR A 3 82.10 27.93 -0.58
CA THR A 3 80.73 27.83 -1.11
C THR A 3 79.80 26.95 -0.28
N THR A 4 78.62 27.48 0.06
CA THR A 4 77.50 26.71 0.65
C THR A 4 76.18 27.21 0.09
N ALA A 5 75.71 26.61 -0.99
CA ALA A 5 74.37 26.83 -1.51
C ALA A 5 73.84 25.54 -2.12
N THR A 6 72.52 25.36 -2.02
CA THR A 6 71.66 24.43 -2.81
C THR A 6 71.39 23.01 -2.28
N THR A 7 70.65 22.91 -1.16
CA THR A 7 69.88 21.69 -0.82
C THR A 7 68.55 22.03 -0.13
N LYS A 8 67.52 22.45 -0.89
CA LYS A 8 66.16 22.63 -0.32
C LYS A 8 64.97 22.24 -1.21
N THR A 9 65.18 21.77 -2.44
CA THR A 9 64.09 21.58 -3.42
C THR A 9 63.49 20.17 -3.51
N ARG A 10 63.90 19.20 -2.67
CA ARG A 10 63.41 17.80 -2.80
C ARG A 10 62.25 17.37 -1.89
N GLN A 11 61.84 18.15 -0.88
CA GLN A 11 60.80 17.69 0.07
C GLN A 11 59.34 17.97 -0.33
N THR A 12 59.07 18.90 -1.25
CA THR A 12 57.69 19.26 -1.63
C THR A 12 56.98 18.23 -2.50
N LYS A 13 57.70 17.24 -3.07
CA LYS A 13 57.11 16.28 -4.02
C LYS A 13 56.41 15.08 -3.35
N ARG A 14 56.68 14.78 -2.07
CA ARG A 14 56.07 13.63 -1.37
C ARG A 14 54.68 13.93 -0.78
N THR A 15 54.42 15.16 -0.33
CA THR A 15 53.12 15.54 0.25
C THR A 15 52.00 15.55 -0.79
N SER A 16 52.30 15.85 -2.05
CA SER A 16 51.32 15.84 -3.15
C SER A 16 50.70 14.45 -3.40
N ARG A 17 51.45 13.36 -3.20
CA ARG A 17 50.93 12.00 -3.43
C ARG A 17 49.92 11.57 -2.36
N TYR A 18 50.14 11.95 -1.10
CA TYR A 18 49.22 11.61 -0.01
C TYR A 18 47.88 12.34 -0.15
N CYS A 19 47.88 13.62 -0.57
CA CYS A 19 46.63 14.34 -0.85
C CYS A 19 45.81 13.65 -1.94
N LEU A 20 46.45 13.18 -3.02
CA LEU A 20 45.74 12.52 -4.11
C LEU A 20 45.11 11.20 -3.66
N VAL A 21 45.83 10.39 -2.86
CA VAL A 21 45.30 9.14 -2.30
C VAL A 21 44.10 9.41 -1.40
N VAL A 22 44.18 10.40 -0.51
CA VAL A 22 43.06 10.74 0.39
C VAL A 22 41.83 11.19 -0.41
N VAL A 23 42.00 12.04 -1.44
CA VAL A 23 40.89 12.47 -2.29
C VAL A 23 40.26 11.28 -3.01
N VAL A 24 41.06 10.37 -3.59
CA VAL A 24 40.54 9.17 -4.25
C VAL A 24 39.76 8.29 -3.28
N VAL A 25 40.29 8.05 -2.07
CA VAL A 25 39.61 7.25 -1.04
C VAL A 25 38.28 7.90 -0.66
N VAL A 26 38.24 9.22 -0.43
CA VAL A 26 37.00 9.93 -0.10
C VAL A 26 35.98 9.81 -1.22
N VAL A 27 36.40 10.00 -2.48
CA VAL A 27 35.50 9.86 -3.64
C VAL A 27 34.94 8.43 -3.73
N VAL A 28 35.78 7.41 -3.55
CA VAL A 28 35.34 6.01 -3.56
C VAL A 28 34.33 5.76 -2.44
N VAL A 29 34.59 6.24 -1.22
CA VAL A 29 33.65 6.10 -0.10
C VAL A 29 32.31 6.77 -0.41
N VAL A 30 32.32 7.99 -0.95
CA VAL A 30 31.10 8.70 -1.35
C VAL A 30 30.32 7.91 -2.40
N VAL A 31 30.99 7.39 -3.44
CA VAL A 31 30.35 6.58 -4.48
C VAL A 31 29.72 5.32 -3.87
N VAL A 32 30.43 4.61 -2.98
CA VAL A 32 29.90 3.42 -2.31
C VAL A 32 28.64 3.77 -1.50
N VAL A 33 28.68 4.85 -0.72
CA VAL A 33 27.52 5.29 0.06
C VAL A 33 26.33 5.63 -0.87
N VAL A 34 26.56 6.34 -1.97
CA VAL A 34 25.51 6.66 -2.94
C VAL A 34 24.91 5.39 -3.55
N VAL A 35 25.74 4.41 -3.94
CA VAL A 35 25.27 3.12 -4.46
C VAL A 35 24.43 2.38 -3.43
N VAL A 36 24.88 2.32 -2.17
CA VAL A 36 24.10 1.69 -1.08
C VAL A 36 22.75 2.37 -0.89
N VAL A 37 22.70 3.71 -0.91
CA VAL A 37 21.44 4.47 -0.82
C VAL A 37 20.51 4.14 -1.98
N ILE A 38 21.02 4.10 -3.22
CA ILE A 38 20.22 3.74 -4.40
C ILE A 38 19.66 2.32 -4.25
N VAL A 39 20.48 1.36 -3.83
CA VAL A 39 20.02 -0.02 -3.62
C VAL A 39 18.91 -0.08 -2.57
N VAL A 40 19.07 0.61 -1.44
CA VAL A 40 18.03 0.67 -0.41
C VAL A 40 16.73 1.28 -0.96
N VAL A 41 16.81 2.36 -1.73
CA VAL A 41 15.63 2.97 -2.36
C VAL A 41 14.94 1.99 -3.31
N VAL A 42 15.69 1.29 -4.17
CA VAL A 42 15.12 0.29 -5.08
C VAL A 42 14.44 -0.83 -4.30
N VAL A 43 15.07 -1.35 -3.25
CA VAL A 43 14.47 -2.38 -2.39
C VAL A 43 13.17 -1.89 -1.78
N VAL A 44 13.14 -0.66 -1.25
CA VAL A 44 11.91 -0.08 -0.69
C VAL A 44 10.81 0.03 -1.74
N VAL A 45 11.13 0.48 -2.96
CA VAL A 45 10.17 0.56 -4.06
C VAL A 45 9.60 -0.81 -4.40
N VAL A 46 10.46 -1.84 -4.52
CA VAL A 46 10.04 -3.23 -4.79
C VAL A 46 9.13 -3.76 -3.69
N VAL A 47 9.45 -3.51 -2.42
CA VAL A 47 8.59 -3.94 -1.31
C VAL A 47 7.22 -3.25 -1.39
N VAL A 48 7.18 -1.95 -1.68
CA VAL A 48 5.91 -1.20 -1.81
C VAL A 48 5.07 -1.75 -2.96
N THR A 49 5.67 -2.04 -4.12
CA THR A 49 4.92 -2.58 -5.27
C THR A 49 4.39 -3.98 -5.00
N VAL A 50 5.16 -4.84 -4.34
CA VAL A 50 4.71 -6.18 -3.93
C VAL A 50 3.52 -6.08 -2.96
N VAL A 51 3.58 -5.18 -1.97
CA VAL A 51 2.47 -4.95 -1.04
C VAL A 51 1.22 -4.45 -1.77
N GLU A 52 1.36 -3.54 -2.72
CA GLU A 52 0.24 -3.04 -3.52
C GLU A 52 -0.41 -4.14 -4.36
N ILE A 53 0.38 -4.98 -5.01
CA ILE A 53 -0.11 -6.15 -5.76
C ILE A 53 -0.83 -7.12 -4.82
N ALA A 54 -0.28 -7.40 -3.64
CA ALA A 54 -0.92 -8.30 -2.67
C ALA A 54 -2.29 -7.77 -2.20
N VAL A 55 -2.40 -6.46 -1.94
CA VAL A 55 -3.69 -5.82 -1.59
C VAL A 55 -4.67 -5.90 -2.75
N ALA A 56 -4.24 -5.66 -3.99
CA ALA A 56 -5.10 -5.79 -5.17
C ALA A 56 -5.64 -7.22 -5.34
N VAL A 57 -4.77 -8.23 -5.20
CA VAL A 57 -5.18 -9.64 -5.26
C VAL A 57 -6.18 -9.97 -4.15
N LEU A 58 -5.96 -9.49 -2.92
CA LEU A 58 -6.90 -9.70 -1.81
C LEU A 58 -8.29 -9.11 -2.13
N VAL A 59 -8.34 -7.89 -2.67
CA VAL A 59 -9.60 -7.25 -3.06
C VAL A 59 -10.32 -8.07 -4.14
N ILE A 60 -9.61 -8.56 -5.16
CA ILE A 60 -10.18 -9.41 -6.21
C ILE A 60 -10.77 -10.69 -5.61
N VAL A 61 -10.04 -11.36 -4.71
CA VAL A 61 -10.53 -12.58 -4.04
C VAL A 61 -11.82 -12.30 -3.28
N VAL A 62 -11.90 -11.18 -2.55
CA VAL A 62 -13.14 -10.82 -1.84
C VAL A 62 -14.29 -10.56 -2.81
N VAL A 63 -14.06 -9.85 -3.91
CA VAL A 63 -15.09 -9.63 -4.93
C VAL A 63 -15.60 -10.94 -5.52
N VAL A 64 -14.71 -11.88 -5.84
CA VAL A 64 -15.09 -13.21 -6.34
C VAL A 64 -15.93 -13.96 -5.30
N ILE A 65 -15.56 -13.93 -4.03
CA ILE A 65 -16.35 -14.55 -2.95
C ILE A 65 -17.75 -13.95 -2.87
N VAL A 66 -17.86 -12.61 -2.95
CA VAL A 66 -19.17 -11.93 -2.95
C VAL A 66 -20.02 -12.36 -4.15
N ILE A 67 -19.44 -12.43 -5.35
CA ILE A 67 -20.15 -12.89 -6.55
C ILE A 67 -20.65 -14.33 -6.37
N VAL A 68 -19.81 -15.24 -5.87
CA VAL A 68 -20.20 -16.63 -5.61
C VAL A 68 -21.36 -16.70 -4.61
N VAL A 69 -21.31 -15.91 -3.52
CA VAL A 69 -22.40 -15.84 -2.53
C VAL A 69 -23.70 -15.36 -3.18
N VAL A 70 -23.65 -14.32 -4.04
CA VAL A 70 -24.82 -13.83 -4.77
C VAL A 70 -25.39 -14.91 -5.70
N VAL A 71 -24.55 -15.63 -6.44
CA VAL A 71 -24.99 -16.72 -7.32
C VAL A 71 -25.69 -17.82 -6.50
N VAL A 72 -25.12 -18.22 -5.36
CA VAL A 72 -25.73 -19.22 -4.47
C VAL A 72 -27.11 -18.77 -4.00
N VAL A 73 -27.27 -17.49 -3.62
CA VAL A 73 -28.58 -16.94 -3.23
C VAL A 73 -29.58 -17.06 -4.36
N VAL A 74 -29.20 -16.62 -5.56
CA VAL A 74 -30.09 -16.66 -6.74
C VAL A 74 -30.53 -18.10 -7.02
N VAL A 75 -29.60 -19.06 -6.97
CA VAL A 75 -29.93 -20.49 -7.15
C VAL A 75 -30.92 -20.97 -6.09
N VAL A 76 -30.71 -20.62 -4.81
CA VAL A 76 -31.65 -21.00 -3.74
C VAL A 76 -33.03 -20.40 -4.00
N VAL A 77 -33.12 -19.12 -4.38
CA VAL A 77 -34.41 -18.47 -4.70
C VAL A 77 -35.10 -19.18 -5.87
N VAL A 78 -34.36 -19.50 -6.94
CA VAL A 78 -34.92 -20.23 -8.09
C VAL A 78 -35.45 -21.60 -7.69
N VAL A 79 -34.67 -22.38 -6.93
CA VAL A 79 -35.08 -23.71 -6.46
C VAL A 79 -36.37 -23.62 -5.63
N VAL A 80 -36.44 -22.64 -4.73
CA VAL A 80 -37.65 -22.39 -3.93
C VAL A 80 -38.84 -22.09 -4.82
N VAL A 81 -38.70 -21.18 -5.79
CA VAL A 81 -39.80 -20.83 -6.69
C VAL A 81 -40.28 -22.08 -7.44
N VAL A 82 -39.37 -22.91 -7.93
CA VAL A 82 -39.71 -24.19 -8.59
C VAL A 82 -40.47 -25.11 -7.64
N VAL A 83 -40.03 -25.26 -6.39
CA VAL A 83 -40.73 -26.08 -5.38
C VAL A 83 -42.14 -25.56 -5.13
N VAL A 84 -42.31 -24.25 -4.99
CA VAL A 84 -43.65 -23.64 -4.81
C VAL A 84 -44.54 -23.92 -6.02
N VAL A 85 -44.03 -23.75 -7.24
CA VAL A 85 -44.79 -24.03 -8.46
C VAL A 85 -45.21 -25.50 -8.53
N VAL A 86 -44.29 -26.43 -8.25
CA VAL A 86 -44.59 -27.87 -8.25
C VAL A 86 -45.68 -28.20 -7.22
N VAL A 87 -45.57 -27.65 -6.00
CA VAL A 87 -46.58 -27.86 -4.96
C VAL A 87 -47.94 -27.33 -5.45
N VAL A 88 -48.01 -26.12 -6.00
CA VAL A 88 -49.26 -25.57 -6.54
C VAL A 88 -49.85 -26.45 -7.64
N VAL A 89 -49.02 -26.95 -8.57
CA VAL A 89 -49.50 -27.84 -9.64
C VAL A 89 -50.06 -29.15 -9.09
N VAL A 90 -49.35 -29.82 -8.17
CA VAL A 90 -49.81 -31.06 -7.53
C VAL A 90 -51.17 -30.87 -6.89
N VAL A 91 -51.39 -29.70 -6.27
CA VAL A 91 -52.61 -29.37 -5.56
C VAL A 91 -53.76 -29.20 -6.51
N VAL A 92 -53.55 -28.41 -7.58
CA VAL A 92 -54.55 -28.26 -8.63
C VAL A 92 -54.93 -29.62 -9.20
N VAL A 93 -53.96 -30.51 -9.46
CA VAL A 93 -54.24 -31.86 -9.95
C VAL A 93 -55.07 -32.66 -8.94
N VAL A 94 -54.71 -32.67 -7.66
CA VAL A 94 -55.48 -33.39 -6.63
C VAL A 94 -56.90 -32.84 -6.50
N VAL A 95 -57.09 -31.52 -6.53
CA VAL A 95 -58.43 -30.90 -6.53
C VAL A 95 -59.25 -31.40 -7.71
N VAL A 96 -58.69 -31.37 -8.92
CA VAL A 96 -59.38 -31.84 -10.13
C VAL A 96 -59.75 -33.31 -10.03
N VAL A 97 -58.84 -34.17 -9.54
CA VAL A 97 -59.12 -35.61 -9.37
C VAL A 97 -60.24 -35.84 -8.35
N VAL A 98 -60.20 -35.18 -7.19
CA VAL A 98 -61.26 -35.33 -6.17
C VAL A 98 -62.62 -34.88 -6.71
N LEU A 99 -62.67 -33.75 -7.44
CA LEU A 99 -63.90 -33.26 -8.07
C LEU A 99 -64.48 -34.23 -9.10
N VAL A 100 -63.63 -34.94 -9.84
CA VAL A 100 -64.07 -35.91 -10.86
C VAL A 100 -64.51 -37.24 -10.23
N VAL A 101 -63.88 -37.66 -9.15
CA VAL A 101 -64.11 -38.99 -8.54
C VAL A 101 -65.28 -39.01 -7.55
N GLU A 102 -65.48 -37.94 -6.77
CA GLU A 102 -66.51 -37.89 -5.73
C GLU A 102 -67.68 -36.99 -6.12
N GLY A 103 -68.69 -37.57 -6.77
CA GLY A 103 -69.94 -36.87 -7.13
C GLY A 103 -70.86 -36.49 -5.96
N GLY A 104 -70.36 -36.32 -4.73
CA GLY A 104 -71.23 -35.93 -3.60
C GLY A 104 -70.55 -35.82 -2.22
N GLY A 105 -70.63 -34.64 -1.61
CA GLY A 105 -70.48 -34.41 -0.16
C GLY A 105 -69.07 -34.40 0.43
N GLY A 106 -68.25 -35.43 0.19
CA GLY A 106 -66.91 -35.60 0.79
C GLY A 106 -65.85 -34.62 0.28
N VAL A 107 -66.04 -34.15 -0.95
CA VAL A 107 -65.16 -33.25 -1.69
C VAL A 107 -64.77 -32.02 -0.90
N VAL A 108 -65.71 -31.39 -0.17
CA VAL A 108 -65.45 -30.11 0.50
C VAL A 108 -64.41 -30.27 1.59
N VAL A 109 -64.48 -31.36 2.38
CA VAL A 109 -63.53 -31.60 3.47
C VAL A 109 -62.15 -31.95 2.93
N ALA A 110 -62.07 -32.81 1.91
CA ALA A 110 -60.80 -33.16 1.26
C ALA A 110 -60.12 -31.94 0.65
N LEU A 111 -60.89 -31.04 0.03
CA LEU A 111 -60.39 -29.82 -0.61
C LEU A 111 -59.90 -28.81 0.44
N VAL A 112 -60.59 -28.67 1.58
CA VAL A 112 -60.14 -27.83 2.70
C VAL A 112 -58.84 -28.35 3.31
N VAL A 113 -58.73 -29.66 3.56
CA VAL A 113 -57.50 -30.26 4.11
C VAL A 113 -56.33 -30.07 3.14
N LEU A 114 -56.56 -30.29 1.84
CA LEU A 114 -55.55 -30.07 0.81
C LEU A 114 -55.06 -28.62 0.83
N ILE A 115 -55.97 -27.63 0.80
CA ILE A 115 -55.61 -26.21 0.85
C ILE A 115 -54.75 -25.92 2.08
N ILE A 116 -55.12 -26.43 3.26
CA ILE A 116 -54.35 -26.22 4.50
C ILE A 116 -52.94 -26.79 4.37
N VAL A 117 -52.78 -28.03 3.89
CA VAL A 117 -51.47 -28.67 3.71
C VAL A 117 -50.57 -27.83 2.81
N VAL A 118 -51.14 -27.28 1.74
CA VAL A 118 -50.42 -26.47 0.76
C VAL A 118 -49.98 -25.16 1.35
N LEU A 119 -50.89 -24.52 2.09
CA LEU A 119 -50.61 -23.27 2.77
C LEU A 119 -49.48 -23.46 3.79
N VAL A 120 -49.49 -24.58 4.53
CA VAL A 120 -48.40 -24.96 5.44
C VAL A 120 -47.08 -25.17 4.68
N ILE A 121 -47.08 -25.90 3.56
CA ILE A 121 -45.86 -26.12 2.76
C ILE A 121 -45.32 -24.79 2.24
N VAL A 122 -46.16 -23.93 1.68
CA VAL A 122 -45.78 -22.61 1.18
C VAL A 122 -45.18 -21.77 2.32
N VAL A 123 -45.81 -21.74 3.50
CA VAL A 123 -45.28 -21.01 4.66
C VAL A 123 -43.91 -21.55 5.08
N VAL A 124 -43.74 -22.88 5.16
CA VAL A 124 -42.44 -23.49 5.50
C VAL A 124 -41.37 -23.11 4.48
N VAL A 125 -41.69 -23.20 3.18
CA VAL A 125 -40.76 -22.83 2.11
C VAL A 125 -40.37 -21.35 2.20
N VAL A 126 -41.34 -20.45 2.40
CA VAL A 126 -41.07 -19.02 2.59
C VAL A 126 -40.19 -18.77 3.82
N VAL A 127 -40.46 -19.42 4.95
CA VAL A 127 -39.64 -19.27 6.16
C VAL A 127 -38.21 -19.73 5.92
N VAL A 128 -38.01 -20.85 5.21
CA VAL A 128 -36.67 -21.34 4.86
C VAL A 128 -35.94 -20.33 3.97
N VAL A 129 -36.60 -19.78 2.95
CA VAL A 129 -36.02 -18.74 2.06
C VAL A 129 -35.59 -17.52 2.85
N VAL A 130 -36.47 -17.01 3.70
CA VAL A 130 -36.19 -15.82 4.51
C VAL A 130 -35.00 -16.08 5.42
N LYS A 131 -34.91 -17.25 6.05
CA LYS A 131 -33.73 -17.62 6.87
C LYS A 131 -32.45 -17.67 6.04
N VAL A 132 -32.47 -18.30 4.86
CA VAL A 132 -31.28 -18.35 3.99
C VAL A 132 -30.88 -16.94 3.53
N ALA A 133 -31.84 -16.11 3.13
CA ALA A 133 -31.59 -14.73 2.72
C ALA A 133 -30.96 -13.92 3.86
N VAL A 134 -31.48 -14.02 5.08
CA VAL A 134 -30.92 -13.33 6.26
C VAL A 134 -29.48 -13.78 6.54
N VAL A 135 -29.19 -15.08 6.48
CA VAL A 135 -27.83 -15.61 6.67
C VAL A 135 -26.89 -15.05 5.61
N VAL A 136 -27.31 -15.00 4.35
CA VAL A 136 -26.49 -14.44 3.28
C VAL A 136 -26.24 -12.95 3.51
N VAL A 137 -27.27 -12.16 3.82
CA VAL A 137 -27.09 -10.73 4.12
C VAL A 137 -26.10 -10.54 5.27
N ALA A 138 -26.21 -11.33 6.33
CA ALA A 138 -25.26 -11.29 7.45
C ALA A 138 -23.82 -11.58 7.01
N VAL A 139 -23.60 -12.61 6.19
CA VAL A 139 -22.28 -12.94 5.64
C VAL A 139 -21.74 -11.80 4.77
N VAL A 140 -22.56 -11.22 3.89
CA VAL A 140 -22.15 -10.10 3.03
C VAL A 140 -21.77 -8.88 3.87
N VAL A 141 -22.55 -8.54 4.90
CA VAL A 141 -22.24 -7.43 5.81
C VAL A 141 -20.91 -7.66 6.52
N VAL A 142 -20.66 -8.87 7.03
CA VAL A 142 -19.38 -9.21 7.67
C VAL A 142 -18.21 -9.03 6.70
N VAL A 143 -18.34 -9.54 5.47
CA VAL A 143 -17.31 -9.40 4.43
C VAL A 143 -17.04 -7.92 4.12
N VAL A 144 -18.08 -7.11 3.92
CA VAL A 144 -17.94 -5.67 3.65
C VAL A 144 -17.25 -4.95 4.81
N VAL A 145 -17.61 -5.27 6.06
CA VAL A 145 -16.98 -4.69 7.24
C VAL A 145 -15.49 -5.08 7.30
N VAL A 146 -15.15 -6.34 7.05
CA VAL A 146 -13.75 -6.80 7.02
C VAL A 146 -12.96 -6.05 5.94
N VAL A 147 -13.51 -5.92 4.73
CA VAL A 147 -12.87 -5.13 3.65
C VAL A 147 -12.68 -3.68 4.07
N ALA A 148 -13.71 -3.05 4.62
CA ALA A 148 -13.64 -1.66 5.06
C ALA A 148 -12.56 -1.47 6.14
N VAL A 149 -12.48 -2.36 7.11
CA VAL A 149 -11.44 -2.36 8.15
C VAL A 149 -10.06 -2.52 7.52
N VAL A 150 -9.87 -3.48 6.60
CA VAL A 150 -8.58 -3.69 5.91
C VAL A 150 -8.19 -2.43 5.13
N VAL A 151 -9.11 -1.85 4.35
CA VAL A 151 -8.87 -0.63 3.57
C VAL A 151 -8.49 0.53 4.50
N VAL A 152 -9.22 0.76 5.59
CA VAL A 152 -8.91 1.82 6.56
C VAL A 152 -7.54 1.60 7.21
N THR A 153 -7.20 0.36 7.54
CA THR A 153 -5.92 0.01 8.17
C THR A 153 -4.75 0.27 7.21
N VAL A 154 -4.88 -0.18 5.95
CA VAL A 154 -3.90 0.09 4.88
C VAL A 154 -3.79 1.60 4.60
N SER A 155 -4.92 2.32 4.62
CA SER A 155 -4.95 3.78 4.42
C SER A 155 -4.18 4.52 5.51
N ARG A 156 -4.43 4.19 6.77
CA ARG A 156 -3.69 4.77 7.91
C ARG A 156 -2.20 4.48 7.82
N PHE A 157 -1.84 3.28 7.40
CA PHE A 157 -0.44 2.91 7.23
C PHE A 157 0.25 3.73 6.13
N ARG A 158 -0.41 3.91 4.97
CA ARG A 158 0.09 4.80 3.89
C ARG A 158 0.26 6.24 4.37
N TYR A 159 -0.68 6.75 5.17
CA TYR A 159 -0.58 8.11 5.73
C TYR A 159 0.62 8.26 6.66
N GLN A 160 0.87 7.30 7.55
CA GLN A 160 2.03 7.36 8.45
C GLN A 160 3.36 7.28 7.70
N ILE A 161 3.45 6.45 6.66
CA ILE A 161 4.64 6.34 5.82
C ILE A 161 4.90 7.68 5.13
N LYS A 162 3.88 8.31 4.52
CA LYS A 162 4.04 9.62 3.88
C LYS A 162 4.53 10.68 4.85
N GLN A 163 3.95 10.78 6.05
CA GLN A 163 4.40 11.77 7.03
C GLN A 163 5.85 11.55 7.46
N LYS A 164 6.24 10.29 7.73
CA LYS A 164 7.62 9.97 8.11
C LYS A 164 8.61 10.23 6.97
N LEU A 165 8.27 9.91 5.72
CA LEU A 165 9.13 10.21 4.57
C LEU A 165 9.26 11.71 4.30
N THR A 166 8.18 12.49 4.42
CA THR A 166 8.25 13.95 4.24
C THR A 166 9.08 14.59 5.35
N ALA A 167 8.90 14.16 6.61
CA ALA A 167 9.71 14.63 7.73
C ALA A 167 11.20 14.31 7.53
N LEU A 168 11.51 13.08 7.09
CA LEU A 168 12.88 12.63 6.82
C LEU A 168 13.52 13.40 5.65
N THR A 169 12.75 13.69 4.60
CA THR A 169 13.22 14.47 3.44
C THR A 169 13.53 15.92 3.83
N VAL A 170 12.69 16.53 4.68
CA VAL A 170 12.89 17.91 5.15
C VAL A 170 14.08 18.01 6.10
N THR A 171 14.26 17.07 7.05
CA THR A 171 15.42 17.08 7.95
C THR A 171 16.74 16.85 7.21
N PHE A 172 16.77 15.98 6.19
CA PHE A 172 17.97 15.78 5.39
C PHE A 172 18.35 17.00 4.54
N THR A 173 17.38 17.82 4.13
CA THR A 173 17.63 19.02 3.32
C THR A 173 17.99 20.25 4.14
N THR A 174 17.53 20.38 5.38
CA THR A 174 17.86 21.56 6.19
C THR A 174 19.18 21.43 6.93
N ASP A 175 19.43 20.33 7.63
CA ASP A 175 20.48 20.31 8.65
C ASP A 175 21.86 20.15 8.01
N LYS A 176 22.01 19.20 7.09
CA LYS A 176 23.28 19.00 6.38
C LYS A 176 23.61 20.13 5.41
N PHE A 177 22.60 20.75 4.80
CA PHE A 177 22.82 21.83 3.85
C PHE A 177 23.17 23.14 4.56
N GLN A 178 22.57 23.42 5.73
CA GLN A 178 22.98 24.53 6.59
C GLN A 178 24.40 24.33 7.12
N GLU A 179 24.73 23.14 7.61
CA GLU A 179 26.07 22.85 8.13
C GLU A 179 27.15 22.91 7.04
N LEU A 180 26.86 22.40 5.83
CA LEU A 180 27.74 22.58 4.67
C LEU A 180 27.89 24.05 4.30
N LYS A 181 26.79 24.81 4.26
CA LYS A 181 26.83 26.24 3.91
C LYS A 181 27.64 27.04 4.92
N TYR A 182 27.50 26.72 6.22
CA TYR A 182 28.23 27.39 7.29
C TYR A 182 29.74 27.07 7.22
N ASN A 183 30.09 25.81 7.04
CA ASN A 183 31.49 25.40 6.89
C ASN A 183 32.13 25.99 5.63
N PHE A 184 31.41 26.04 4.50
CA PHE A 184 31.92 26.63 3.26
C PHE A 184 32.13 28.15 3.39
N SER A 185 31.20 28.85 4.06
CA SER A 185 31.32 30.28 4.35
C SER A 185 32.55 30.57 5.21
N HIS A 186 32.75 29.81 6.29
CA HIS A 186 33.89 29.99 7.18
C HIS A 186 35.23 29.71 6.46
N TYR A 187 35.27 28.68 5.60
CA TYR A 187 36.46 28.34 4.83
C TYR A 187 36.82 29.43 3.81
N LEU A 188 35.83 29.99 3.11
CA LEU A 188 36.03 31.10 2.18
C LEU A 188 36.53 32.36 2.89
N GLN A 189 35.95 32.70 4.04
CA GLN A 189 36.32 33.89 4.81
C GLN A 189 37.76 33.82 5.33
N HIS A 190 38.21 32.62 5.73
CA HIS A 190 39.59 32.40 6.16
C HIS A 190 40.59 32.48 4.99
N HIS A 191 40.20 32.03 3.81
CA HIS A 191 41.04 32.14 2.61
C HIS A 191 41.16 33.60 2.12
N GLU A 192 40.07 34.36 2.19
CA GLU A 192 40.06 35.77 1.77
C GLU A 192 40.92 36.65 2.69
N THR A 193 40.88 36.39 4.01
CA THR A 193 41.73 37.09 4.98
C THR A 193 43.22 36.76 4.80
N GLN A 194 43.57 35.50 4.55
CA GLN A 194 44.96 35.13 4.22
C GLN A 194 45.43 35.74 2.89
N TRP A 195 44.55 35.82 1.89
CA TRP A 195 44.87 36.44 0.61
C TRP A 195 45.17 37.94 0.79
N ASN A 196 44.31 38.65 1.52
CA ASN A 196 44.48 40.08 1.81
C ASN A 196 45.74 40.41 2.64
N GLN A 197 46.18 39.49 3.51
CA GLN A 197 47.45 39.68 4.23
C GLN A 197 48.67 39.55 3.30
N ARG A 198 48.63 38.61 2.34
CA ARG A 198 49.73 38.45 1.38
C ARG A 198 49.83 39.62 0.41
N THR A 199 48.72 40.17 -0.06
CA THR A 199 48.74 41.35 -0.95
C THR A 199 49.26 42.58 -0.23
N LYS A 200 48.87 42.83 1.03
CA LYS A 200 49.44 43.92 1.84
C LYS A 200 50.94 43.76 2.09
N GLN A 201 51.42 42.54 2.33
CA GLN A 201 52.87 42.29 2.45
C GLN A 201 53.60 42.55 1.13
N GLN A 202 52.99 42.26 -0.03
CA GLN A 202 53.58 42.57 -1.32
C GLN A 202 53.63 44.07 -1.59
N GLU A 203 52.58 44.84 -1.27
CA GLU A 203 52.60 46.31 -1.39
C GLU A 203 53.70 46.95 -0.55
N ILE A 204 53.87 46.52 0.71
CA ILE A 204 54.93 47.04 1.59
C ILE A 204 56.32 46.74 1.03
N ASN A 205 56.53 45.55 0.47
CA ASN A 205 57.81 45.21 -0.15
C ASN A 205 58.08 46.01 -1.43
N PHE A 206 57.05 46.36 -2.20
CA PHE A 206 57.18 47.22 -3.38
C PHE A 206 57.48 48.68 -2.99
N SER A 207 56.88 49.21 -1.92
CA SER A 207 57.16 50.58 -1.47
C SER A 207 58.54 50.77 -0.83
N LEU A 208 59.16 49.71 -0.33
CA LEU A 208 60.52 49.73 0.23
C LEU A 208 61.61 49.54 -0.83
N ALA A 209 61.24 49.07 -2.02
CA ALA A 209 62.15 48.82 -3.14
C ALA A 209 62.22 49.98 -4.16
N SER A 210 61.32 50.96 -4.05
CA SER A 210 61.33 52.23 -4.79
C SER A 210 61.94 53.36 -3.95
#